data_AF-A0A5D4M7M3-F1
#
_entry.id   AF-A0A5D4M7M3-F1
#
_cell.length_a   1.000
_cell.length_b   1.000
_cell.length_c   1.000
_cell.angle_alpha   90.00
_cell.angle_beta   90.00
_cell.angle_gamma   90.00
#
_symmetry.space_group_name_H-M   'P 1'
#
loop_
_entity.id
_entity.type
_entity.pdbx_description
1 polymer ?
#
loop_
_entity_poly.entity_id
_entity_poly.type
_entity_poly.pdbx_seq_one_letter_code
_entity_poly.pdbx_strand_id
1 'polypeptide(L)'
;MKTSIKKHPLSDDLTKNREKIKEDVLHSYSESIPDILEVLYETAYFEKEIRRLEPLFESPFHYRFIEFYGMNLFFDGFLFSLYSKANILDDYLREDLSEGVKARLDAMTEDAGSLFNEEEVECFTLTAYKIFEFGTNAGKDYSF
;
A
#
# COMPACT_ATOMS: atom_id res chain seq x y z
N MET A 1 30.80 -16.79 -0.90
CA MET A 1 29.66 -17.19 -1.74
C MET A 1 29.31 -16.01 -2.63
N LYS A 2 29.27 -16.19 -3.96
CA LYS A 2 28.79 -15.17 -4.89
C LYS A 2 27.28 -15.37 -5.03
N THR A 3 26.48 -14.46 -4.47
CA THR A 3 25.05 -14.37 -4.78
C THR A 3 24.93 -13.93 -6.24
N SER A 4 24.64 -14.87 -7.12
CA SER A 4 24.27 -14.55 -8.50
C SER A 4 22.85 -13.99 -8.43
N ILE A 5 22.75 -12.66 -8.35
CA ILE A 5 21.49 -11.94 -8.55
C ILE A 5 21.07 -12.27 -9.98
N LYS A 6 20.12 -13.20 -10.16
CA LYS A 6 19.44 -13.37 -11.43
C LYS A 6 18.67 -12.08 -11.67
N LYS A 7 19.22 -11.21 -12.50
CA LYS A 7 18.45 -10.11 -13.09
C LYS A 7 17.38 -10.78 -13.93
N HIS A 8 16.17 -10.91 -13.39
CA HIS A 8 14.99 -11.15 -14.20
C HIS A 8 14.87 -9.94 -15.12
N PRO A 9 15.09 -10.09 -16.45
CA PRO A 9 14.82 -8.98 -17.34
C PRO A 9 13.31 -8.77 -17.28
N LEU A 10 12.88 -7.69 -16.62
CA LEU A 10 11.56 -7.12 -16.85
C LEU A 10 11.42 -7.02 -18.37
N SER A 11 10.35 -7.58 -18.94
CA SER A 11 10.13 -7.56 -20.39
C SER A 11 10.35 -6.15 -20.95
N ASP A 12 10.92 -6.04 -22.15
CA ASP A 12 11.26 -4.76 -22.78
C ASP A 12 10.10 -3.74 -22.74
N ASP A 13 8.86 -4.21 -22.72
CA ASP A 13 7.64 -3.40 -22.63
C ASP A 13 7.43 -2.72 -21.26
N LEU A 14 7.79 -3.36 -20.15
CA LEU A 14 7.73 -2.74 -18.80
C LEU A 14 8.75 -1.62 -18.66
N THR A 15 9.93 -1.80 -19.27
CA THR A 15 11.01 -0.81 -19.21
C THR A 15 10.71 0.40 -20.10
N LYS A 16 10.08 0.20 -21.26
CA LYS A 16 9.68 1.28 -22.18
C LYS A 16 8.48 2.09 -21.68
N ASN A 17 7.57 1.49 -20.92
CA ASN A 17 6.35 2.14 -20.42
C ASN A 17 6.43 2.56 -18.96
N ARG A 18 7.62 2.54 -18.33
CA ARG A 18 7.79 2.77 -16.89
C ARG A 18 7.17 4.08 -16.39
N GLU A 19 7.37 5.19 -17.10
CA GLU A 19 6.80 6.48 -16.67
C GLU A 19 5.27 6.49 -16.80
N LYS A 20 4.72 5.91 -17.88
CA LYS A 20 3.27 5.75 -18.04
C LYS A 20 2.68 4.88 -16.93
N ILE A 21 3.29 3.74 -16.61
CA ILE A 21 2.86 2.86 -15.52
C ILE A 21 2.86 3.62 -14.20
N LYS A 22 3.88 4.45 -13.95
CA LYS A 22 3.95 5.27 -12.75
C LYS A 22 2.80 6.29 -12.70
N GLU A 23 2.52 6.99 -13.80
CA GLU A 23 1.40 7.92 -13.91
C GLU A 23 0.05 7.22 -13.70
N ASP A 24 -0.17 6.07 -14.34
CA ASP A 24 -1.38 5.27 -14.23
C ASP A 24 -1.62 4.76 -12.80
N VAL A 25 -0.55 4.33 -12.11
CA VAL A 25 -0.64 3.88 -10.71
C VAL A 25 -0.93 5.03 -9.77
N LEU A 26 -0.29 6.19 -9.96
CA LEU A 26 -0.58 7.38 -9.16
C LEU A 26 -2.01 7.86 -9.38
N HIS A 27 -2.50 7.81 -10.62
CA HIS A 27 -3.88 8.12 -10.94
C HIS A 27 -4.85 7.17 -10.22
N SER A 28 -4.64 5.86 -10.35
CA SER A 28 -5.45 4.84 -9.67
C SER A 28 -5.45 5.02 -8.15
N TYR A 29 -4.29 5.35 -7.57
CA TYR A 29 -4.18 5.64 -6.14
C TYR A 29 -5.01 6.87 -5.76
N SER A 30 -4.89 7.96 -6.52
CA SER A 30 -5.65 9.19 -6.26
C SER A 30 -7.17 8.98 -6.33
N GLU A 31 -7.63 8.15 -7.27
CA GLU A 31 -9.06 7.78 -7.38
C GLU A 31 -9.52 6.93 -6.20
N SER A 32 -8.62 6.18 -5.57
CA SER A 32 -8.91 5.33 -4.42
C SER A 32 -8.91 6.11 -3.09
N ILE A 33 -8.42 7.35 -3.03
CA ILE A 33 -8.33 8.12 -1.77
C ILE A 33 -9.69 8.23 -1.05
N PRO A 34 -10.81 8.57 -1.73
CA PRO A 34 -12.12 8.61 -1.07
C PRO A 34 -12.48 7.29 -0.39
N ASP A 35 -12.28 6.16 -1.06
CA ASP A 35 -12.56 4.82 -0.52
C ASP A 35 -11.62 4.48 0.66
N ILE A 36 -10.37 4.92 0.61
CA ILE A 36 -9.41 4.77 1.72
C ILE A 36 -9.89 5.55 2.95
N LEU A 37 -10.39 6.77 2.76
CA LEU A 37 -10.92 7.60 3.83
C LEU A 37 -12.22 7.01 4.40
N GLU A 38 -13.06 6.42 3.55
CA GLU A 38 -14.25 5.70 3.95
C GLU A 38 -13.89 4.48 4.80
N VAL A 39 -12.92 3.67 4.39
CA VAL A 39 -12.42 2.54 5.20
C VAL A 39 -11.91 3.00 6.56
N LEU A 40 -11.13 4.08 6.61
CA LEU A 40 -10.64 4.62 7.89
C LEU A 40 -11.81 5.05 8.79
N TYR A 41 -12.81 5.71 8.20
CA TYR A 41 -14.02 6.12 8.91
C TYR A 41 -14.81 4.91 9.44
N GLU A 42 -15.07 3.92 8.59
CA GLU A 42 -15.86 2.74 8.95
C GLU A 42 -15.16 1.91 10.03
N THR A 43 -13.86 1.70 9.87
CA THR A 43 -13.04 0.98 10.86
C THR A 43 -13.08 1.70 12.21
N ALA A 44 -12.86 3.01 12.21
CA ALA A 44 -12.88 3.79 13.45
C ALA A 44 -14.27 3.79 14.10
N TYR A 45 -15.32 4.09 13.32
CA TYR A 45 -16.64 4.36 13.87
C TYR A 45 -17.45 3.10 14.19
N PHE A 46 -17.35 2.05 13.35
CA PHE A 46 -18.14 0.83 13.49
C PHE A 46 -17.36 -0.32 14.11
N GLU A 47 -16.08 -0.49 13.78
CA GLU A 47 -15.29 -1.62 14.31
C GLU A 47 -14.62 -1.30 15.64
N LYS A 48 -14.03 -0.10 15.76
CA LYS A 48 -13.31 0.35 16.96
C LYS A 48 -14.14 1.25 17.88
N GLU A 49 -15.37 1.58 17.48
CA GLU A 49 -16.30 2.42 18.24
C GLU A 49 -15.76 3.81 18.65
N ILE A 50 -14.74 4.31 17.95
CA ILE A 50 -14.15 5.63 18.15
C ILE A 50 -15.13 6.68 17.64
N ARG A 51 -15.80 7.39 18.56
CA ARG A 51 -16.81 8.40 18.20
C ARG A 51 -16.23 9.78 17.91
N ARG A 52 -15.06 10.09 18.48
CA ARG A 52 -14.36 11.36 18.28
C ARG A 52 -13.30 11.17 17.20
N LEU A 53 -13.61 11.58 15.98
CA LEU A 53 -12.81 11.26 14.79
C LEU A 53 -11.79 12.35 14.44
N GLU A 54 -11.94 13.56 14.97
CA GLU A 54 -11.05 14.69 14.69
C GLU A 54 -9.56 14.33 14.87
N PRO A 55 -9.14 13.58 15.92
CA PRO A 55 -7.75 13.15 16.04
C PRO A 55 -7.24 12.34 14.85
N LEU A 56 -8.06 11.46 14.27
CA LEU A 56 -7.65 10.60 13.15
C LEU A 56 -7.55 11.36 11.82
N PHE A 57 -8.46 12.31 11.57
CA PHE A 57 -8.58 12.99 10.28
C PHE A 57 -7.90 14.36 10.22
N GLU A 58 -7.72 15.05 11.35
CA GLU A 58 -7.12 16.39 11.39
C GLU A 58 -5.64 16.36 11.79
N SER A 59 -5.09 15.20 12.15
CA SER A 59 -3.68 15.08 12.54
C SER A 59 -2.73 15.28 11.35
N PRO A 60 -1.51 15.80 11.58
CA PRO A 60 -0.44 15.75 10.58
C PRO A 60 -0.09 14.33 10.12
N PHE A 61 -0.33 13.34 10.97
CA PHE A 61 -0.10 11.94 10.62
C PHE A 61 -1.06 11.47 9.54
N HIS A 62 -2.32 11.91 9.54
CA HIS A 62 -3.29 11.59 8.48
C HIS A 62 -2.73 11.87 7.08
N TYR A 63 -2.14 13.06 6.89
CA TYR A 63 -1.52 13.44 5.61
C TYR A 63 -0.34 12.55 5.27
N ARG A 64 0.55 12.24 6.24
CA ARG A 64 1.66 11.31 6.02
C ARG A 64 1.16 9.89 5.69
N PHE A 65 0.08 9.46 6.34
CA PHE A 65 -0.56 8.19 6.09
C PHE A 65 -1.03 8.11 4.64
N ILE A 66 -1.75 9.10 4.13
CA ILE A 66 -2.21 9.11 2.73
C ILE A 66 -1.06 9.34 1.75
N GLU A 67 -0.21 10.35 1.95
CA GLU A 67 0.77 10.75 0.92
C GLU A 67 1.99 9.83 0.86
N PHE A 68 2.31 9.13 1.94
CA PHE A 68 3.53 8.32 2.02
C PHE A 68 3.24 6.84 2.25
N TYR A 69 2.64 6.47 3.38
CA TYR A 69 2.46 5.06 3.73
C TYR A 69 1.47 4.38 2.78
N GLY A 70 0.30 4.98 2.59
CA GLY A 70 -0.77 4.49 1.72
C GLY A 70 -0.30 4.36 0.28
N MET A 71 0.32 5.40 -0.29
CA MET A 71 0.81 5.35 -1.66
C MET A 71 1.80 4.20 -1.89
N ASN A 72 2.74 4.00 -0.95
CA ASN A 72 3.73 2.93 -1.08
C ASN A 72 3.08 1.53 -0.94
N LEU A 73 2.15 1.35 0.00
CA LEU A 73 1.45 0.08 0.16
C LEU A 73 0.54 -0.25 -1.03
N PHE A 74 -0.12 0.76 -1.59
CA PHE A 74 -0.88 0.61 -2.82
C PHE A 74 0.03 0.16 -3.96
N PHE A 75 1.19 0.79 -4.10
CA PHE A 75 2.18 0.42 -5.11
C PHE A 75 2.70 -1.01 -4.93
N ASP A 76 2.96 -1.43 -3.69
CA ASP A 76 3.36 -2.82 -3.40
C ASP A 76 2.28 -3.82 -3.83
N GLY A 77 1.01 -3.54 -3.53
CA GLY A 77 -0.12 -4.37 -3.95
C GLY A 77 -0.25 -4.42 -5.48
N PHE A 78 -0.09 -3.27 -6.13
CA PHE A 78 -0.12 -3.18 -7.59
C PHE A 78 0.99 -4.01 -8.24
N LEU A 79 2.23 -3.88 -7.76
CA LEU A 79 3.37 -4.68 -8.24
C LEU A 79 3.17 -6.17 -7.99
N PHE A 80 2.68 -6.55 -6.82
CA PHE A 80 2.36 -7.93 -6.51
C PHE A 80 1.42 -8.54 -7.57
N SER A 81 0.37 -7.80 -7.93
CA SER A 81 -0.60 -8.21 -8.94
C SER A 81 0.02 -8.30 -10.34
N LEU A 82 0.84 -7.33 -10.75
CA LEU A 82 1.53 -7.36 -12.04
C LEU A 82 2.52 -8.54 -12.15
N TYR A 83 3.32 -8.79 -11.12
CA TYR A 83 4.26 -9.90 -11.10
C TYR A 83 3.55 -11.26 -11.12
N SER A 84 2.42 -11.35 -10.42
CA SER A 84 1.56 -12.54 -10.45
C SER A 84 1.01 -12.78 -11.86
N LYS A 85 0.45 -11.75 -12.51
CA LYS A 85 -0.07 -11.80 -13.89
C LYS A 85 0.99 -12.19 -14.91
N ALA A 86 2.19 -11.63 -14.78
CA ALA A 86 3.31 -11.93 -15.67
C ALA A 86 3.94 -13.31 -15.39
N ASN A 87 3.44 -14.05 -14.39
CA ASN A 87 3.97 -15.34 -13.95
C ASN A 87 5.47 -15.28 -13.59
N ILE A 88 5.91 -14.15 -13.03
CA ILE A 88 7.30 -13.92 -12.60
C ILE A 88 7.43 -13.82 -11.07
N LEU A 89 6.32 -13.87 -10.33
CA LEU A 89 6.31 -13.86 -8.87
C LEU A 89 6.81 -15.21 -8.31
N ASP A 90 8.13 -15.40 -8.34
CA ASP A 90 8.80 -16.51 -7.67
C ASP A 90 8.83 -16.32 -6.14
N ASP A 91 9.26 -17.36 -5.41
CA ASP A 91 9.27 -17.33 -3.94
C ASP A 91 10.18 -16.22 -3.40
N TYR A 92 11.26 -15.88 -4.13
CA TYR A 92 12.17 -14.81 -3.74
C TYR A 92 11.51 -13.43 -3.86
N LEU A 93 10.86 -13.13 -4.99
CA LEU A 93 10.15 -11.87 -5.17
C LEU A 93 8.94 -11.75 -4.24
N ARG A 94 8.29 -12.87 -3.91
CA ARG A 94 7.21 -12.90 -2.92
C ARG A 94 7.73 -12.57 -1.52
N GLU A 95 8.87 -13.14 -1.13
CA GLU A 95 9.52 -12.87 0.15
C GLU A 95 9.98 -11.41 0.25
N ASP A 96 10.67 -10.90 -0.78
CA ASP A 96 11.14 -9.50 -0.84
C ASP A 96 9.98 -8.49 -0.73
N LEU A 97 8.88 -8.71 -1.47
CA LEU A 97 7.67 -7.89 -1.34
C LEU A 97 7.05 -8.01 0.05
N SER A 98 6.95 -9.21 0.61
CA SER A 98 6.37 -9.42 1.94
C SER A 98 7.19 -8.74 3.03
N GLU A 99 8.52 -8.80 2.95
CA GLU A 99 9.43 -8.11 3.87
C GLU A 99 9.29 -6.59 3.75
N GLY A 100 9.22 -6.08 2.51
CA GLY A 100 9.02 -4.66 2.25
C GLY A 100 7.69 -4.13 2.79
N VAL A 101 6.59 -4.85 2.54
CA VAL A 101 5.25 -4.51 3.07
C VAL A 101 5.27 -4.52 4.60
N LYS A 102 5.85 -5.56 5.21
CA LYS A 102 5.96 -5.65 6.67
C LYS A 102 6.76 -4.49 7.24
N ALA A 103 7.92 -4.16 6.68
CA ALA A 103 8.75 -3.06 7.16
C ALA A 103 8.02 -1.71 7.10
N ARG A 104 7.20 -1.48 6.06
CA ARG A 104 6.38 -0.25 5.95
C ARG A 104 5.26 -0.22 6.98
N LEU A 105 4.58 -1.34 7.22
CA LEU A 105 3.54 -1.45 8.24
C LEU A 105 4.12 -1.26 9.64
N ASP A 106 5.26 -1.88 9.94
CA ASP A 106 5.95 -1.74 11.23
C ASP A 106 6.34 -0.27 11.47
N ALA A 107 6.96 0.38 10.48
CA ALA A 107 7.34 1.80 10.56
C ALA A 107 6.13 2.74 10.70
N MET A 108 5.04 2.47 9.99
CA MET A 108 3.80 3.24 10.11
C MET A 108 3.19 3.07 11.50
N THR A 109 3.15 1.85 12.02
CA THR A 109 2.59 1.52 13.34
C THR A 109 3.40 2.17 14.45
N GLU A 110 4.74 2.17 14.34
CA GLU A 110 5.63 2.86 15.27
C GLU A 110 5.40 4.38 15.27
N ASP A 111 5.38 5.00 14.09
CA ASP A 111 5.10 6.44 13.94
C ASP A 111 3.73 6.80 14.53
N ALA A 112 2.68 6.01 14.21
CA ALA A 112 1.33 6.21 14.74
C ALA A 112 1.27 6.04 16.26
N GLY A 113 1.93 5.01 16.80
CA GLY A 113 1.94 4.70 18.24
C GLY A 113 2.58 5.77 19.12
N SER A 114 3.36 6.67 18.53
CA SER A 114 3.88 7.86 19.23
C SER A 114 2.85 8.99 19.39
N LEU A 115 1.74 8.94 18.65
CA LEU A 115 0.76 10.02 18.53
C LEU A 115 -0.64 9.63 19.01
N PHE A 116 -0.96 8.35 18.94
CA PHE A 116 -2.31 7.83 19.11
C PHE A 116 -2.38 6.72 20.15
N ASN A 117 -3.60 6.44 20.62
CA ASN A 117 -3.85 5.26 21.43
C ASN A 117 -3.88 3.97 20.58
N GLU A 118 -3.93 2.82 21.23
CA GLU A 118 -3.88 1.51 20.57
C GLU A 118 -5.01 1.30 19.54
N GLU A 119 -6.24 1.69 19.86
CA GLU A 119 -7.40 1.51 18.97
C GLU A 119 -7.29 2.39 17.72
N GLU A 120 -6.82 3.63 17.89
CA GLU A 120 -6.56 4.58 16.80
C GLU A 120 -5.43 4.09 15.88
N VAL A 121 -4.35 3.56 16.45
CA VAL A 121 -3.26 2.94 15.68
C VAL A 121 -3.79 1.76 14.88
N GLU A 122 -4.61 0.91 15.49
CA GLU A 122 -5.18 -0.25 14.83
C GLU A 122 -6.09 0.15 13.65
N CYS A 123 -6.81 1.28 13.74
CA CYS A 123 -7.56 1.83 12.61
C CYS A 123 -6.66 2.12 11.39
N PHE A 124 -5.51 2.77 11.61
CA PHE A 124 -4.55 3.03 10.54
C PHE A 124 -3.97 1.72 9.97
N THR A 125 -3.65 0.75 10.82
CA THR A 125 -3.11 -0.55 10.40
C THR A 125 -4.12 -1.36 9.58
N LEU A 126 -5.38 -1.42 9.98
CA LEU A 126 -6.43 -2.09 9.22
C LEU A 126 -6.70 -1.39 7.89
N THR A 127 -6.72 -0.06 7.89
CA THR A 127 -6.83 0.74 6.66
C THR A 127 -5.63 0.49 5.74
N ALA A 128 -4.42 0.39 6.27
CA ALA A 128 -3.20 0.11 5.51
C ALA A 128 -3.26 -1.25 4.77
N TYR A 129 -3.81 -2.29 5.41
CA TYR A 129 -4.06 -3.57 4.74
C TYR A 129 -5.05 -3.42 3.58
N LYS A 130 -6.11 -2.63 3.75
CA LYS A 130 -7.08 -2.35 2.68
C LYS A 130 -6.48 -1.55 1.52
N ILE A 131 -5.56 -0.62 1.79
CA ILE A 131 -4.83 0.10 0.74
C ILE A 131 -4.02 -0.87 -0.13
N PHE A 132 -3.35 -1.86 0.48
CA PHE A 132 -2.64 -2.90 -0.27
C PHE A 132 -3.60 -3.74 -1.14
N GLU A 133 -4.78 -4.09 -0.61
CA GLU A 133 -5.83 -4.79 -1.37
C GLU A 133 -6.32 -3.95 -2.57
N PHE A 134 -6.54 -2.65 -2.38
CA PHE A 134 -6.91 -1.73 -3.47
C PHE A 134 -5.84 -1.71 -4.57
N GLY A 135 -4.57 -1.59 -4.19
CA GLY A 135 -3.45 -1.67 -5.14
C GLY A 135 -3.44 -3.00 -5.90
N THR A 136 -3.66 -4.10 -5.20
CA THR A 136 -3.73 -5.45 -5.80
C THR A 136 -4.85 -5.53 -6.84
N ASN A 137 -6.03 -4.98 -6.54
CA ASN A 137 -7.16 -4.96 -7.46
C ASN A 137 -6.92 -4.06 -8.67
N ALA A 138 -6.38 -2.85 -8.47
CA ALA A 138 -5.98 -1.98 -9.57
C ALA A 138 -4.98 -2.68 -10.52
N GLY A 139 -4.01 -3.41 -9.96
CA GLY A 139 -3.08 -4.20 -10.75
C GLY A 139 -3.75 -5.37 -11.49
N LYS A 140 -4.86 -5.93 -10.98
CA LYS A 140 -5.62 -7.00 -11.65
C LYS A 140 -6.41 -6.50 -12.86
N ASP A 141 -6.78 -5.23 -12.87
CA ASP A 141 -7.52 -4.63 -13.98
C ASP A 141 -6.60 -3.93 -14.99
N TYR A 142 -5.33 -3.70 -14.62
CA TYR A 142 -4.34 -3.08 -15.49
C TYR A 142 -4.02 -3.92 -16.74
N SER A 143 -4.09 -3.29 -17.91
CA SER A 143 -3.75 -3.85 -19.22
C SER A 143 -2.71 -2.98 -19.94
N PHE A 144 -1.69 -3.62 -20.53
CA PHE A 144 -0.62 -2.97 -21.29
C PHE A 144 -1.05 -2.49 -22.67
#